data_AF-D6Y3K3-F1
#
_entry.id   AF-D6Y3K3-F1
#
_cell.length_a   1.000
_cell.length_b   1.000
_cell.length_c   1.000
_cell.angle_alpha   90.00
_cell.angle_beta   90.00
_cell.angle_gamma   90.00
#
_symmetry.space_group_name_H-M   'P 1'
#
loop_
_entity.id
_entity.type
_entity.pdbx_description
1 polymer ?
#
loop_
_entity_poly.entity_id
_entity_poly.type
_entity_poly.pdbx_seq_one_letter_code
_entity_poly.pdbx_strand_id
1 'polypeptide(L)'
;MRRFWAASAVLTVICAAVGTAGLAALATGRGGPEPVQAPIAAERQAVRLPAGGVPEPSQGQVALQEEARSLPEGVAPQEVSRRQYRIMLRQCRYANTKALQEECLAEVQQRYTVGAFNPSLDCRTYSSITVCGELKLTPEERQCVREAVRQGMSYRRAEVECYAFR
;
A
#
# COMPACT_ATOMS: atom_id res chain seq x y z
N MET A 1 12.64 19.22 56.77
CA MET A 1 12.60 20.70 56.81
C MET A 1 12.26 21.21 55.42
N ARG A 2 11.17 21.97 55.31
CA ARG A 2 10.60 22.50 54.06
C ARG A 2 11.36 23.75 53.64
N ARG A 3 11.64 23.92 52.34
CA ARG A 3 11.84 25.24 51.72
C ARG A 3 11.14 25.28 50.36
N PHE A 4 9.95 25.86 50.38
CA PHE A 4 9.26 26.48 49.26
C PHE A 4 10.03 27.71 48.82
N TRP A 5 10.18 27.98 47.52
CA TRP A 5 10.16 29.34 46.98
C TRP A 5 9.56 29.31 45.57
N ALA A 6 8.57 30.18 45.37
CA ALA A 6 7.84 30.43 44.14
C ALA A 6 8.52 31.51 43.30
N ALA A 7 8.28 31.53 41.99
CA ALA A 7 7.97 32.77 41.25
C ALA A 7 7.57 32.43 39.81
N SER A 8 6.34 32.79 39.48
CA SER A 8 5.81 32.87 38.13
C SER A 8 6.52 33.96 37.33
N ALA A 9 6.78 33.71 36.04
CA ALA A 9 7.07 34.76 35.08
C ALA A 9 6.14 34.56 33.87
N VAL A 10 5.03 35.29 33.89
CA VAL A 10 4.18 35.55 32.72
C VAL A 10 4.90 36.59 31.87
N LEU A 11 5.29 36.24 30.66
CA LEU A 11 5.76 37.20 29.67
C LEU A 11 4.86 37.13 28.43
N THR A 12 3.84 37.98 28.43
CA THR A 12 3.06 38.32 27.26
C THR A 12 3.80 39.43 26.52
N VAL A 13 4.21 39.20 25.27
CA VAL A 13 4.53 40.29 24.33
C VAL A 13 3.73 40.07 23.05
N ILE A 14 3.02 41.12 22.69
CA ILE A 14 2.01 41.26 21.65
C ILE A 14 2.65 41.92 20.42
N CYS A 15 2.09 41.60 19.24
CA CYS A 15 2.10 42.33 17.96
C CYS A 15 3.40 42.40 17.13
N ALA A 16 3.31 41.88 15.89
CA ALA A 16 3.10 42.74 14.73
C ALA A 16 2.54 41.93 13.54
N ALA A 17 1.39 42.34 13.03
CA ALA A 17 0.93 42.06 11.69
C ALA A 17 1.71 42.94 10.69
N VAL A 18 1.95 42.44 9.48
CA VAL A 18 1.85 43.12 8.16
C VAL A 18 2.58 42.24 7.15
N GLY A 19 1.89 41.80 6.11
CA GLY A 19 2.46 40.98 5.05
C GLY A 19 1.55 40.89 3.83
N THR A 20 1.34 42.05 3.21
CA THR A 20 0.96 42.33 1.81
C THR A 20 0.47 41.19 0.91
N ALA A 21 -0.73 41.41 0.37
CA ALA A 21 -1.28 40.74 -0.81
C ALA A 21 -0.32 40.79 -2.02
N GLY A 22 -0.14 39.64 -2.67
CA GLY A 22 0.53 39.51 -3.96
C GLY A 22 -0.40 38.80 -4.95
N LEU A 23 -0.77 39.51 -6.00
CA LEU A 23 -1.57 39.03 -7.13
C LEU A 23 -0.75 38.07 -8.02
N ALA A 24 -1.37 37.01 -8.54
CA ALA A 24 -1.02 36.48 -9.86
C ALA A 24 -2.22 35.71 -10.44
N ALA A 25 -2.69 36.21 -11.58
CA ALA A 25 -3.72 35.62 -12.41
C ALA A 25 -3.21 34.33 -13.07
N LEU A 26 -4.05 33.29 -13.09
CA LEU A 26 -3.86 32.11 -13.94
C LEU A 26 -4.99 32.07 -14.96
N ALA A 27 -4.69 32.59 -16.16
CA ALA A 27 -5.39 32.25 -17.37
C ALA A 27 -5.09 30.79 -17.71
N THR A 28 -6.11 29.94 -17.77
CA THR A 28 -6.00 28.62 -18.41
C THR A 28 -7.03 28.55 -19.53
N GLY A 29 -6.51 28.56 -20.75
CA GLY A 29 -7.28 28.28 -21.96
C GLY A 29 -7.85 26.87 -21.91
N ARG A 30 -9.13 26.74 -22.25
CA ARG A 30 -9.82 25.46 -22.34
C ARG A 30 -10.07 25.17 -23.82
N GLY A 31 -9.45 24.09 -24.28
CA GLY A 31 -9.42 23.64 -25.67
C GLY A 31 -10.78 23.28 -26.26
N GLY A 32 -10.82 23.34 -27.58
CA GLY A 32 -11.90 22.85 -28.43
C GLY A 32 -11.95 21.31 -28.55
N PRO A 33 -12.99 20.80 -29.24
CA PRO A 33 -13.46 19.42 -29.15
C PRO A 33 -12.79 18.40 -30.09
N GLU A 34 -12.97 17.14 -29.70
CA GLU A 34 -12.76 15.84 -30.36
C GLU A 34 -13.07 15.75 -31.88
N PRO A 35 -12.54 14.73 -32.60
CA PRO A 35 -13.36 13.52 -32.83
C PRO A 35 -12.60 12.16 -32.94
N VAL A 36 -13.12 11.16 -32.22
CA VAL A 36 -13.73 9.87 -32.60
C VAL A 36 -13.31 9.20 -33.93
N GLN A 37 -12.99 7.89 -33.83
CA GLN A 37 -13.36 6.73 -34.69
C GLN A 37 -12.14 5.78 -34.89
N ALA A 38 -12.22 4.45 -34.86
CA ALA A 38 -13.29 3.45 -34.75
C ALA A 38 -12.63 2.06 -34.49
N PRO A 39 -13.38 0.99 -34.13
CA PRO A 39 -12.84 -0.33 -33.79
C PRO A 39 -12.70 -1.23 -35.02
N ILE A 40 -11.77 -2.20 -34.99
CA ILE A 40 -11.74 -3.30 -35.95
C ILE A 40 -12.01 -4.60 -35.20
N ALA A 41 -13.19 -5.16 -35.50
CA ALA A 41 -13.61 -6.50 -35.19
C ALA A 41 -13.04 -7.50 -36.21
N ALA A 42 -13.24 -8.78 -35.91
CA ALA A 42 -12.98 -9.97 -36.74
C ALA A 42 -11.51 -10.46 -36.71
N GLU A 43 -11.22 -11.75 -36.68
CA GLU A 43 -12.02 -12.90 -37.07
C GLU A 43 -11.49 -14.18 -36.40
N ARG A 44 -12.40 -15.13 -36.20
CA ARG A 44 -12.16 -16.46 -35.65
C ARG A 44 -11.45 -17.33 -36.68
N GLN A 45 -10.43 -18.08 -36.25
CA GLN A 45 -10.05 -19.32 -36.95
C GLN A 45 -10.07 -20.49 -35.98
N ALA A 46 -11.16 -21.26 -36.11
CA ALA A 46 -11.27 -22.62 -35.62
C ALA A 46 -10.46 -23.54 -36.53
N VAL A 47 -9.56 -24.34 -35.96
CA VAL A 47 -9.05 -25.55 -36.60
C VAL A 47 -9.24 -26.73 -35.66
N ARG A 48 -9.77 -27.81 -36.26
CA ARG A 48 -10.26 -29.04 -35.66
C ARG A 48 -9.19 -29.88 -34.98
N LEU A 49 -9.62 -30.61 -33.94
CA LEU A 49 -8.99 -31.81 -33.40
C LEU A 49 -8.82 -32.89 -34.49
N PRO A 50 -7.87 -33.80 -34.28
CA PRO A 50 -8.25 -35.21 -34.29
C PRO A 50 -7.88 -35.96 -33.00
N ALA A 51 -8.66 -37.00 -32.77
CA ALA A 51 -8.63 -37.92 -31.65
C ALA A 51 -7.39 -38.82 -31.63
N GLY A 52 -7.00 -39.28 -30.45
CA GLY A 52 -6.11 -40.43 -30.32
C GLY A 52 -5.53 -40.61 -28.92
N GLY A 53 -6.03 -41.64 -28.22
CA GLY A 53 -5.25 -42.41 -27.24
C GLY A 53 -5.26 -41.89 -25.81
N VAL A 54 -6.09 -42.51 -24.96
CA VAL A 54 -5.89 -42.51 -23.51
C VAL A 54 -5.16 -43.82 -23.18
N PRO A 55 -3.93 -43.79 -22.66
CA PRO A 55 -3.41 -44.90 -21.87
C PRO A 55 -3.72 -44.67 -20.38
N GLU A 56 -4.27 -45.73 -19.81
CA GLU A 56 -4.52 -46.03 -18.40
C GLU A 56 -3.34 -45.67 -17.46
N PRO A 57 -3.59 -45.20 -16.22
CA PRO A 57 -2.52 -44.88 -15.29
C PRO A 57 -2.00 -46.16 -14.59
N SER A 58 -0.89 -46.69 -15.07
CA SER A 58 -0.12 -47.69 -14.34
C SER A 58 0.50 -47.06 -13.09
N GLN A 59 0.08 -47.59 -11.95
CA GLN A 59 0.62 -47.32 -10.63
C GLN A 59 2.13 -47.61 -10.60
N GLY A 60 2.91 -46.67 -10.06
CA GLY A 60 4.30 -46.96 -9.69
C GLY A 60 5.33 -45.91 -10.07
N GLN A 61 5.10 -44.63 -9.78
CA GLN A 61 6.17 -43.64 -9.67
C GLN A 61 5.91 -42.72 -8.48
N VAL A 62 6.09 -43.26 -7.27
CA VAL A 62 6.51 -42.45 -6.12
C VAL A 62 7.99 -42.10 -6.31
N ALA A 63 8.28 -41.36 -7.39
CA ALA A 63 9.54 -40.65 -7.50
C ALA A 63 9.41 -39.45 -6.57
N LEU A 64 10.33 -39.36 -5.61
CA LEU A 64 10.57 -38.21 -4.76
C LEU A 64 10.23 -36.93 -5.51
N GLN A 65 9.07 -36.33 -5.20
CA GLN A 65 8.84 -34.92 -5.47
C GLN A 65 9.72 -34.18 -4.48
N GLU A 66 10.98 -34.10 -4.86
CA GLU A 66 11.97 -33.17 -4.39
C GLU A 66 11.25 -31.84 -4.30
N GLU A 67 11.03 -31.41 -3.06
CA GLU A 67 10.41 -30.13 -2.74
C GLU A 67 11.43 -29.03 -3.03
N ALA A 68 11.74 -28.87 -4.31
CA ALA A 68 12.12 -27.60 -4.87
C ALA A 68 10.86 -26.74 -4.79
N ARG A 69 10.69 -26.07 -3.64
CA ARG A 69 9.93 -24.84 -3.60
C ARG A 69 10.67 -23.86 -4.49
N SER A 70 10.40 -23.95 -5.78
CA SER A 70 10.56 -22.85 -6.71
C SER A 70 9.81 -21.69 -6.08
N LEU A 71 10.57 -20.77 -5.47
CA LEU A 71 10.14 -19.39 -5.35
C LEU A 71 9.63 -19.02 -6.74
N PRO A 72 8.39 -18.53 -6.90
CA PRO A 72 7.89 -18.24 -8.23
C PRO A 72 8.79 -17.18 -8.88
N GLU A 73 9.65 -17.65 -9.79
CA GLU A 73 10.38 -16.84 -10.74
C GLU A 73 9.36 -15.99 -11.50
N GLY A 74 9.51 -14.67 -11.42
CA GLY A 74 8.83 -13.75 -12.33
C GLY A 74 7.36 -13.47 -12.07
N VAL A 75 6.94 -13.30 -10.80
CA VAL A 75 5.62 -12.68 -10.55
C VAL A 75 5.68 -11.23 -11.05
N ALA A 76 4.97 -10.95 -12.14
CA ALA A 76 4.82 -9.61 -12.67
C ALA A 76 4.27 -8.67 -11.57
N PRO A 77 4.72 -7.40 -11.50
CA PRO A 77 4.21 -6.45 -10.53
C PRO A 77 2.69 -6.36 -10.59
N GLN A 78 2.05 -6.39 -9.43
CA GLN A 78 0.60 -6.32 -9.33
C GLN A 78 0.11 -4.93 -9.74
N GLU A 79 -0.85 -4.86 -10.67
CA GLU A 79 -1.46 -3.59 -11.04
C GLU A 79 -2.32 -3.03 -9.91
N VAL A 80 -2.21 -1.73 -9.69
CA VAL A 80 -3.03 -0.96 -8.74
C VAL A 80 -3.37 0.41 -9.31
N SER A 81 -4.49 1.00 -8.85
CA SER A 81 -4.83 2.37 -9.27
C SER A 81 -3.80 3.39 -8.76
N ARG A 82 -3.69 4.54 -9.43
CA ARG A 82 -2.90 5.69 -8.96
C ARG A 82 -3.21 6.12 -7.52
N ARG A 83 -4.44 5.90 -7.05
CA ARG A 83 -4.84 6.25 -5.67
C ARG A 83 -4.30 5.23 -4.68
N GLN A 84 -4.42 3.93 -4.99
CA GLN A 84 -3.88 2.84 -4.16
C GLN A 84 -2.36 2.90 -4.06
N TYR A 85 -1.67 3.10 -5.19
CA TYR A 85 -0.21 3.27 -5.19
C TYR A 85 0.25 4.42 -4.30
N ARG A 86 -0.44 5.57 -4.36
CA ARG A 86 -0.17 6.72 -3.47
C ARG A 86 -0.45 6.43 -1.99
N ILE A 87 -1.41 5.56 -1.66
CA ILE A 87 -1.63 5.14 -0.28
C ILE A 87 -0.42 4.34 0.21
N MET A 88 0.04 3.36 -0.57
CA MET A 88 1.20 2.54 -0.21
C MET A 88 2.48 3.37 -0.04
N LEU A 89 2.77 4.30 -0.96
CA LEU A 89 3.89 5.21 -0.78
C LEU A 89 3.77 6.07 0.48
N ARG A 90 2.55 6.53 0.80
CA ARG A 90 2.31 7.37 1.98
C ARG A 90 2.36 6.57 3.29
N GLN A 91 2.01 5.29 3.28
CA GLN A 91 2.03 4.46 4.48
C GLN A 91 3.46 4.16 4.93
N CYS A 92 4.43 4.15 4.02
CA CYS A 92 5.85 4.01 4.36
C CYS A 92 6.35 5.08 5.33
N ARG A 93 5.67 6.24 5.46
CA ARG A 93 6.02 7.25 6.48
C ARG A 93 5.96 6.73 7.91
N TYR A 94 5.16 5.68 8.14
CA TYR A 94 4.92 5.11 9.46
C TYR A 94 6.03 4.14 9.88
N ALA A 95 6.92 3.74 8.98
CA ALA A 95 8.07 2.93 9.35
C ALA A 95 9.05 3.74 10.24
N ASN A 96 9.48 3.12 11.34
CA ASN A 96 10.11 3.78 12.48
C ASN A 96 11.47 4.44 12.20
N THR A 97 12.21 3.93 11.21
CA THR A 97 13.55 4.42 10.86
C THR A 97 13.65 4.73 9.37
N LYS A 98 14.59 5.60 8.98
CA LYS A 98 14.80 5.93 7.55
C LYS A 98 15.12 4.70 6.70
N ALA A 99 15.92 3.78 7.23
CA ALA A 99 16.22 2.52 6.55
C ALA A 99 14.95 1.70 6.27
N LEU A 100 14.04 1.58 7.25
CA LEU A 100 12.77 0.87 7.06
C LEU A 100 11.82 1.60 6.09
N GLN A 101 11.88 2.94 6.07
CA GLN A 101 11.13 3.74 5.08
C GLN A 101 11.62 3.46 3.66
N GLU A 102 12.93 3.45 3.45
CA GLU A 102 13.55 3.16 2.16
C GLU A 102 13.23 1.72 1.70
N GLU A 103 13.31 0.75 2.60
CA GLU A 103 12.93 -0.63 2.32
C GLU A 103 11.45 -0.75 1.93
N CYS A 104 10.55 -0.10 2.67
CA CYS A 104 9.12 -0.05 2.35
C CYS A 104 8.88 0.54 0.95
N LEU A 105 9.56 1.65 0.61
CA LEU A 105 9.42 2.28 -0.69
C LEU A 105 9.94 1.38 -1.83
N ALA A 106 11.08 0.74 -1.63
CA ALA A 106 11.66 -0.19 -2.59
C ALA A 106 10.73 -1.37 -2.85
N GLU A 107 10.15 -1.94 -1.79
CA GLU A 107 9.20 -3.04 -1.90
C GLU A 107 7.94 -2.63 -2.66
N VAL A 108 7.37 -1.46 -2.36
CA VAL A 108 6.18 -0.97 -3.07
C VAL A 108 6.46 -0.79 -4.56
N GLN A 109 7.64 -0.27 -4.91
CA GLN A 109 8.05 -0.07 -6.31
C GLN A 109 8.34 -1.38 -7.05
N GLN A 110 8.83 -2.40 -6.35
CA GLN A 110 9.11 -3.71 -6.94
C GLN A 110 7.83 -4.54 -7.12
N ARG A 111 6.92 -4.49 -6.14
CA ARG A 111 5.72 -5.37 -6.11
C ARG A 111 4.54 -4.80 -6.90
N TYR A 112 4.48 -3.48 -7.11
CA TYR A 112 3.30 -2.85 -7.66
C TYR A 112 3.61 -1.91 -8.83
N THR A 113 2.71 -1.89 -9.81
CA THR A 113 2.74 -0.93 -10.90
C THR A 113 1.41 -0.19 -11.00
N VAL A 114 1.45 1.03 -11.54
CA VAL A 114 0.25 1.85 -11.72
C VAL A 114 -0.49 1.38 -12.97
N GLY A 115 -1.70 0.85 -12.79
CA GLY A 115 -2.56 0.34 -13.85
C GLY A 115 -4.04 0.46 -13.46
N ALA A 116 -4.78 -0.63 -13.62
CA ALA A 116 -6.19 -0.70 -13.26
C ALA A 116 -6.42 -0.66 -11.74
N PHE A 117 -7.65 -0.28 -11.32
CA PHE A 117 -8.05 -0.41 -9.92
C PHE A 117 -8.09 -1.89 -9.54
N ASN A 118 -7.47 -2.21 -8.41
CA ASN A 118 -7.38 -3.57 -7.92
C ASN A 118 -8.31 -3.76 -6.71
N PRO A 119 -9.47 -4.41 -6.88
CA PRO A 119 -10.41 -4.63 -5.77
C PRO A 119 -9.92 -5.66 -4.76
N SER A 120 -8.96 -6.51 -5.15
CA SER A 120 -8.39 -7.55 -4.28
C SER A 120 -7.26 -7.03 -3.40
N LEU A 121 -6.81 -5.79 -3.60
CA LEU A 121 -5.83 -5.15 -2.73
C LEU A 121 -6.47 -4.84 -1.38
N ASP A 122 -5.93 -5.42 -0.32
CA ASP A 122 -6.42 -5.22 1.04
C ASP A 122 -6.18 -3.79 1.52
N CYS A 123 -7.13 -2.89 1.33
CA CYS A 123 -7.06 -1.53 1.85
C CYS A 123 -7.99 -1.37 3.04
N ARG A 124 -7.44 -0.86 4.15
CA ARG A 124 -8.15 -0.70 5.41
C ARG A 124 -7.89 0.67 6.00
N THR A 125 -8.92 1.23 6.64
CA THR A 125 -8.87 2.54 7.28
C THR A 125 -9.36 2.46 8.71
N TYR A 126 -8.53 2.88 9.65
CA TYR A 126 -8.88 3.04 11.06
C TYR A 126 -8.33 4.36 11.55
N SER A 127 -9.09 5.09 12.38
CA SER A 127 -8.61 6.33 13.00
C SER A 127 -8.02 7.33 12.00
N SER A 128 -8.67 7.47 10.84
CA SER A 128 -8.24 8.31 9.69
C SER A 128 -6.92 7.90 9.02
N ILE A 129 -6.33 6.78 9.42
CA ILE A 129 -5.13 6.21 8.80
C ILE A 129 -5.58 5.14 7.82
N THR A 130 -5.16 5.27 6.56
CA THR A 130 -5.43 4.27 5.51
C THR A 130 -4.13 3.60 5.13
N VAL A 131 -4.12 2.28 5.16
CA VAL A 131 -3.01 1.44 4.71
C VAL A 131 -3.53 0.37 3.75
N CYS A 132 -2.69 -0.04 2.80
CA CYS A 132 -3.01 -1.07 1.84
C CYS A 132 -1.96 -2.17 1.82
N GLY A 133 -2.41 -3.39 1.55
CA GLY A 133 -1.57 -4.57 1.46
C GLY A 133 -1.10 -5.08 2.82
N GLU A 134 -0.05 -5.87 2.76
CA GLU A 134 0.62 -6.43 3.92
C GLU A 134 1.49 -5.38 4.61
N LEU A 135 1.46 -5.34 5.94
CA LEU A 135 2.28 -4.43 6.74
C LEU A 135 3.50 -5.19 7.27
N LYS A 136 4.69 -4.68 6.99
CA LYS A 136 5.92 -5.17 7.62
C LYS A 136 6.03 -4.62 9.03
N LEU A 137 5.61 -5.43 10.01
CA LEU A 137 5.63 -5.02 11.41
C LEU A 137 6.95 -5.32 12.10
N THR A 138 7.51 -4.33 12.80
CA THR A 138 8.67 -4.54 13.69
C THR A 138 8.30 -5.43 14.89
N PRO A 139 9.28 -5.99 15.63
CA PRO A 139 9.00 -6.76 16.84
C PRO A 139 8.15 -5.99 17.87
N GLU A 140 8.40 -4.69 18.03
CA GLU A 140 7.70 -3.78 18.95
C GLU A 140 6.24 -3.56 18.51
N GLU A 141 6.02 -3.31 17.22
CA GLU A 141 4.68 -3.17 16.65
C GLU A 141 3.88 -4.47 16.80
N ARG A 142 4.51 -5.63 16.54
CA ARG A 142 3.88 -6.94 16.75
C ARG A 142 3.51 -7.16 18.22
N GLN A 143 4.33 -6.68 19.15
CA GLN A 143 3.99 -6.71 20.57
C GLN A 143 2.77 -5.84 20.88
N CYS A 144 2.75 -4.60 20.37
CA CYS A 144 1.58 -3.72 20.47
C CYS A 144 0.31 -4.40 19.94
N VAL A 145 0.39 -5.06 18.78
CA VAL A 145 -0.76 -5.79 18.21
C VAL A 145 -1.26 -6.88 19.15
N ARG A 146 -0.37 -7.71 19.70
CA ARG A 146 -0.75 -8.77 20.64
C ARG A 146 -1.40 -8.20 21.90
N GLU A 147 -0.86 -7.12 22.44
CA GLU A 147 -1.39 -6.48 23.64
C GLU A 147 -2.75 -5.83 23.40
N ALA A 148 -2.93 -5.11 22.29
CA ALA A 148 -4.18 -4.49 21.91
C ALA A 148 -5.28 -5.54 21.65
N VAL A 149 -4.94 -6.65 21.00
CA VAL A 149 -5.87 -7.76 20.79
C VAL A 149 -6.29 -8.40 22.11
N ARG A 150 -5.34 -8.62 23.03
CA ARG A 150 -5.64 -9.13 24.38
C ARG A 150 -6.56 -8.20 25.19
N GLN A 151 -6.53 -6.91 24.89
CA GLN A 151 -7.41 -5.89 25.47
C GLN A 151 -8.77 -5.77 24.76
N GLY A 152 -9.05 -6.61 23.75
CA GLY A 152 -10.33 -6.67 23.06
C GLY A 152 -10.39 -5.94 21.71
N MET A 153 -9.26 -5.43 21.19
CA MET A 153 -9.22 -4.85 19.85
C MET A 153 -9.20 -5.95 18.77
N SER A 154 -9.89 -5.74 17.64
CA SER A 154 -9.73 -6.64 16.49
C SER A 154 -8.30 -6.61 15.96
N TYR A 155 -7.75 -7.76 15.57
CA TYR A 155 -6.40 -7.86 14.96
C TYR A 155 -6.22 -6.87 13.80
N ARG A 156 -7.21 -6.77 12.91
CA ARG A 156 -7.19 -5.89 11.73
C ARG A 156 -7.01 -4.41 12.08
N ARG A 157 -7.66 -3.94 13.15
CA ARG A 157 -7.53 -2.58 13.68
C ARG A 157 -6.19 -2.39 14.39
N ALA A 158 -5.80 -3.37 15.22
CA ALA A 158 -4.57 -3.33 15.99
C ALA A 158 -3.34 -3.22 15.08
N GLU A 159 -3.28 -3.97 13.97
CA GLU A 159 -2.19 -3.87 13.00
C GLU A 159 -2.02 -2.46 12.45
N VAL A 160 -3.13 -1.78 12.08
CA VAL A 160 -3.06 -0.44 11.49
C VAL A 160 -2.68 0.60 12.53
N GLU A 161 -3.30 0.56 13.71
CA GLU A 161 -3.02 1.53 14.77
C GLU A 161 -1.59 1.35 15.32
N CYS A 162 -1.15 0.11 15.56
CA CYS A 162 0.20 -0.13 16.05
C CYS A 162 1.26 0.22 14.99
N TYR A 163 1.03 -0.09 13.71
CA TYR A 163 1.95 0.31 12.64
C TYR A 163 2.10 1.82 12.52
N ALA A 164 1.03 2.59 12.78
CA ALA A 164 1.04 4.04 12.58
C ALA A 164 1.55 4.85 13.77
N PHE A 165 1.55 4.28 14.98
CA PHE A 165 1.74 5.02 16.23
C PHE A 165 2.81 4.45 17.18
N ARG A 166 3.55 3.41 16.79
CA ARG A 166 4.61 2.81 17.64
C ARG A 166 6.01 3.11 17.18
#